data_AF-A0A8S4AI46-F1
#
_entry.id   AF-A0A8S4AI46-F1
#
_cell.length_a   1.000
_cell.length_b   1.000
_cell.length_c   1.000
_cell.angle_alpha   90.00
_cell.angle_beta   90.00
_cell.angle_gamma   90.00
#
_symmetry.space_group_name_H-M   'P 1'
#
loop_
_entity.id
_entity.type
_entity.pdbx_description
1 polymer ?
#
loop_
_entity_poly.entity_id
_entity_poly.type
_entity_poly.pdbx_seq_one_letter_code
_entity_poly.pdbx_strand_id
1 'polypeptide(L)'
;MAETTLMSIAPLFLFLLCCATQTLGITIHSFPNGDVNGIIEAEYQKTVSLVCEVGDMASDEELVWLRNGAVVKLLDENKKGRSSVCVTPLVYEDNDAVFTCHLKTNDSDKASVTLNVTYPPQLSMSEEVQLELDSLLVLQCDMRANPPVSSIVWKLNGSIVDLLEGGFTVTNDGLISQLQVKNVKRHLHEATYQCTAVSPMYGQQTQTFHVTVTEKTVKFPVMPIIAGVVVVCATSLLAIVSRWSKITKCFK
;
A
#
# COMPACT_ATOMS: atom_id res chain seq x y z
N MET A 1 -37.74 -13.29 80.37
CA MET A 1 -37.47 -11.85 80.55
C MET A 1 -35.98 -11.64 80.32
N ALA A 2 -35.65 -10.68 79.45
CA ALA A 2 -34.34 -10.06 79.20
C ALA A 2 -33.21 -11.01 78.72
N GLU A 3 -32.81 -11.02 77.45
CA GLU A 3 -32.04 -9.99 76.72
C GLU A 3 -30.84 -9.42 77.50
N THR A 4 -29.63 -9.72 77.03
CA THR A 4 -28.43 -8.89 77.26
C THR A 4 -27.49 -9.01 76.06
N THR A 5 -27.81 -8.17 75.07
CA THR A 5 -26.91 -7.37 74.21
C THR A 5 -25.44 -7.78 74.06
N LEU A 6 -25.16 -8.17 72.82
CA LEU A 6 -23.93 -7.98 72.04
C LEU A 6 -23.23 -6.64 72.33
N MET A 7 -21.92 -6.65 72.61
CA MET A 7 -21.10 -5.43 72.57
C MET A 7 -19.77 -5.69 71.85
N SER A 8 -19.86 -5.43 70.54
CA SER A 8 -18.83 -5.02 69.58
C SER A 8 -17.41 -4.77 70.09
N ILE A 9 -16.47 -5.64 69.69
CA ILE A 9 -15.04 -5.31 69.58
C ILE A 9 -14.57 -5.77 68.20
N ALA A 10 -14.94 -5.04 67.16
CA ALA A 10 -14.22 -5.07 65.89
C ALA A 10 -14.54 -3.85 64.99
N PRO A 11 -13.97 -2.66 65.25
CA PRO A 11 -14.02 -1.56 64.29
C PRO A 11 -12.63 -1.16 63.78
N LEU A 12 -11.68 -2.10 63.65
CA LEU A 12 -10.36 -1.77 63.09
C LEU A 12 -9.86 -2.70 61.98
N PHE A 13 -10.43 -3.91 61.83
CA PHE A 13 -10.03 -4.86 60.79
C PHE A 13 -10.89 -4.83 59.53
N LEU A 14 -11.96 -4.01 59.51
CA LEU A 14 -12.83 -3.83 58.34
C LEU A 14 -12.63 -2.46 57.65
N PHE A 15 -11.45 -1.85 57.80
CA PHE A 15 -11.05 -0.63 57.08
C PHE A 15 -9.89 -0.87 56.11
N LEU A 16 -9.56 -2.13 55.82
CA LEU A 16 -8.48 -2.54 54.91
C LEU A 16 -8.98 -3.26 53.64
N LEU A 17 -10.27 -3.10 53.29
CA LEU A 17 -10.86 -3.72 52.10
C LEU A 17 -11.40 -2.72 51.06
N CYS A 18 -11.04 -1.44 51.18
CA CYS A 18 -11.21 -0.45 50.12
C CYS A 18 -9.85 0.15 49.69
N CYS A 19 -8.81 -0.68 49.53
CA CYS A 19 -7.85 -0.37 48.48
C CYS A 19 -8.54 -0.72 47.17
N ALA A 20 -9.32 0.22 46.63
CA ALA A 20 -9.62 0.20 45.22
C ALA A 20 -8.27 -0.02 44.52
N THR A 21 -8.15 -1.13 43.81
CA THR A 21 -6.99 -1.42 42.98
C THR A 21 -6.98 -0.37 41.87
N GLN A 22 -6.49 0.83 42.16
CA GLN A 22 -6.00 1.74 41.16
C GLN A 22 -4.85 0.99 40.52
N THR A 23 -5.10 0.42 39.35
CA THR A 23 -4.09 -0.24 38.55
C THR A 23 -2.98 0.78 38.34
N LEU A 24 -1.82 0.50 38.92
CA LEU A 24 -0.61 1.31 38.86
C LEU A 24 0.06 1.13 37.48
N GLY A 25 -0.74 1.24 36.43
CA GLY A 25 -0.39 0.84 35.08
C GLY A 25 -0.65 1.97 34.08
N ILE A 26 0.18 2.00 33.05
CA ILE A 26 -0.02 2.86 31.89
C ILE A 26 -1.16 2.27 31.08
N THR A 27 -2.09 3.11 30.61
CA THR A 27 -3.19 2.69 29.74
C THR A 27 -3.19 3.51 28.46
N ILE A 28 -3.66 2.90 27.37
CA ILE A 28 -3.93 3.60 26.11
C ILE A 28 -5.43 3.52 25.84
N HIS A 29 -6.03 4.67 25.56
CA HIS A 29 -7.40 4.84 25.11
C HIS A 29 -7.41 5.39 23.70
N SER A 30 -8.50 5.17 22.97
CA SER A 30 -8.65 5.66 21.60
C SER A 30 -9.98 6.37 21.39
N PHE A 31 -9.99 7.27 20.41
CA PHE A 31 -11.18 8.00 19.97
C PHE A 31 -11.17 8.10 18.42
N PRO A 32 -12.32 7.89 17.74
CA PRO A 32 -13.67 7.67 18.28
C PRO A 32 -13.93 6.24 18.80
N ASN A 33 -13.17 5.26 18.35
CA ASN A 33 -13.39 3.85 18.68
C ASN A 33 -12.62 3.46 19.94
N GLY A 34 -13.17 2.57 20.76
CA GLY A 34 -12.50 2.04 21.94
C GLY A 34 -11.53 0.91 21.62
N ASP A 35 -10.69 0.58 22.58
CA ASP A 35 -9.83 -0.60 22.55
C ASP A 35 -10.64 -1.87 22.87
N VAL A 36 -10.49 -2.93 22.05
CA VAL A 36 -10.99 -4.27 22.34
C VAL A 36 -9.80 -5.23 22.30
N ASN A 37 -9.32 -5.63 23.48
CA ASN A 37 -8.20 -6.58 23.65
C ASN A 37 -6.86 -6.10 23.01
N GLY A 38 -6.55 -4.81 23.07
CA GLY A 38 -5.35 -4.23 22.47
C GLY A 38 -5.47 -3.95 20.97
N ILE A 39 -6.68 -4.01 20.40
CA ILE A 39 -6.96 -3.75 18.98
C ILE A 39 -7.90 -2.56 18.86
N ILE A 40 -7.53 -1.60 18.02
CA ILE A 40 -8.31 -0.40 17.73
C ILE A 40 -8.78 -0.48 16.29
N GLU A 41 -10.08 -0.71 16.13
CA GLU A 41 -10.75 -0.65 14.83
C GLU A 41 -10.72 0.78 14.30
N ALA A 42 -10.32 0.95 13.05
CA ALA A 42 -10.25 2.24 12.40
C ALA A 42 -10.59 2.13 10.91
N GLU A 43 -10.93 3.26 10.30
CA GLU A 43 -11.36 3.33 8.90
C GLU A 43 -10.37 4.15 8.06
N TYR A 44 -10.16 3.73 6.81
CA TYR A 44 -9.35 4.44 5.84
C TYR A 44 -9.73 5.91 5.68
N GLN A 45 -8.73 6.78 5.54
CA GLN A 45 -8.88 8.23 5.42
C GLN A 45 -9.59 8.92 6.60
N LYS A 46 -9.81 8.20 7.71
CA LYS A 46 -10.27 8.80 8.96
C LYS A 46 -9.09 9.15 9.85
N THR A 47 -9.41 9.67 11.02
CA THR A 47 -8.46 10.02 12.06
C THR A 47 -8.73 9.15 13.28
N VAL A 48 -7.67 8.64 13.90
CA VAL A 48 -7.73 8.06 15.23
C VAL A 48 -6.80 8.82 16.16
N SER A 49 -7.31 9.15 17.34
CA SER A 49 -6.52 9.73 18.43
C SER A 49 -6.25 8.66 19.46
N LEU A 50 -4.99 8.44 19.81
CA LEU A 50 -4.55 7.58 20.89
C LEU A 50 -4.14 8.44 22.07
N VAL A 51 -4.62 8.11 23.27
CA VAL A 51 -4.36 8.83 24.51
C VAL A 51 -3.76 7.86 25.49
N CYS A 52 -2.52 8.13 25.88
CA CYS A 52 -1.83 7.40 26.93
C CYS A 52 -1.99 8.15 28.25
N GLU A 53 -2.39 7.44 29.28
CA GLU A 53 -2.62 7.97 30.62
C GLU A 53 -1.89 7.12 31.65
N VAL A 54 -1.25 7.79 32.60
CA VAL A 54 -0.54 7.16 33.71
C VAL A 54 -1.26 7.50 35.01
N GLY A 55 -1.25 6.57 35.97
CA GLY A 55 -1.81 6.83 37.29
C GLY A 55 -1.21 8.06 37.98
N ASP A 56 -1.98 8.66 38.89
CA ASP A 56 -1.71 9.97 39.52
C ASP A 56 -0.28 10.15 40.06
N MET A 57 0.33 9.06 40.56
CA MET A 57 1.67 9.06 41.17
C MET A 57 2.81 9.32 40.18
N ALA A 58 2.58 9.16 38.88
CA ALA A 58 3.57 9.36 37.83
C ALA A 58 3.13 10.44 36.80
N SER A 59 2.24 11.35 37.23
CA SER A 59 1.70 12.43 36.39
C SER A 59 2.74 13.46 35.91
N ASP A 60 3.83 13.66 36.66
CA ASP A 60 4.94 14.55 36.28
C ASP A 60 6.04 13.87 35.45
N GLU A 61 5.97 12.55 35.29
CA GLU A 61 6.96 11.77 34.55
C GLU A 61 6.78 11.89 33.03
N GLU A 62 7.89 11.80 32.31
CA GLU A 62 7.89 11.86 30.85
C GLU A 62 7.49 10.52 30.22
N LEU A 63 6.58 10.58 29.25
CA LEU A 63 6.10 9.50 28.42
C LEU A 63 6.84 9.47 27.08
N VAL A 64 7.04 8.25 26.58
CA VAL A 64 7.60 7.97 25.27
C VAL A 64 6.56 7.19 24.46
N TRP A 65 6.31 7.66 23.23
CA TRP A 65 5.51 6.95 22.24
C TRP A 65 6.42 6.29 21.20
N LEU A 66 6.14 5.03 20.91
CA LEU A 66 6.73 4.28 19.81
C LEU A 66 5.65 3.92 18.79
N ARG A 67 5.97 4.06 17.51
CA ARG A 67 5.19 3.52 16.38
C ARG A 67 6.06 2.49 15.68
N ASN A 68 5.63 1.23 15.69
CA ASN A 68 6.41 0.09 15.18
C ASN A 68 7.85 0.06 15.75
N GLY A 69 7.99 0.39 17.04
CA GLY A 69 9.28 0.47 17.73
C GLY A 69 10.08 1.75 17.49
N ALA A 70 9.70 2.61 16.54
CA ALA A 70 10.35 3.88 16.28
C ALA A 70 9.77 5.01 17.14
N VAL A 71 10.64 5.86 17.72
CA VAL A 71 10.23 6.96 18.59
C VAL A 71 9.41 8.00 17.82
N VAL A 72 8.23 8.33 18.34
CA VAL A 72 7.38 9.42 17.84
C VAL A 72 7.84 10.72 18.48
N LYS A 73 8.08 11.76 17.66
CA LYS A 73 8.48 13.07 18.15
C LYS A 73 7.26 13.80 18.76
N LEU A 74 7.29 13.98 20.08
CA LEU A 74 6.26 14.71 20.82
C LEU A 74 6.68 16.16 21.08
N LEU A 75 5.71 17.07 21.13
CA LEU A 75 5.87 18.42 21.69
C LEU A 75 6.09 18.32 23.20
N ASP A 76 6.83 19.25 23.80
CA ASP A 76 7.18 19.20 25.23
C ASP A 76 5.97 19.22 26.16
N GLU A 77 4.89 19.92 25.76
CA GLU A 77 3.61 19.98 26.47
C GLU A 77 2.83 18.66 26.46
N ASN A 78 3.15 17.75 25.54
CA ASN A 78 2.44 16.49 25.31
C ASN A 78 3.26 15.27 25.77
N LYS A 79 4.14 15.45 26.76
CA LYS A 79 5.03 14.39 27.25
C LYS A 79 4.73 13.94 28.67
N LYS A 80 3.86 14.59 29.44
CA LYS A 80 3.74 14.30 30.88
C LYS A 80 2.34 13.91 31.31
N GLY A 81 2.23 12.85 32.11
CA GLY A 81 1.00 12.35 32.74
C GLY A 81 -0.05 11.81 31.75
N ARG A 82 -0.53 12.66 30.85
CA ARG A 82 -1.48 12.34 29.79
C ARG A 82 -0.93 12.83 28.45
N SER A 83 -0.59 11.90 27.56
CA SER A 83 0.01 12.19 26.25
C SER A 83 -0.86 11.64 25.12
N SER A 84 -1.07 12.40 24.05
CA SER A 84 -1.91 11.99 22.93
C SER A 84 -1.18 12.01 21.59
N VAL A 85 -1.41 11.02 20.74
CA VAL A 85 -0.92 11.00 19.34
C VAL A 85 -2.09 10.81 18.39
N CYS A 86 -2.08 11.56 17.28
CA CYS A 86 -3.11 11.48 16.25
C CYS A 86 -2.51 10.89 14.98
N VAL A 87 -3.20 9.90 14.41
CA VAL A 87 -2.87 9.35 13.08
C VAL A 87 -3.90 9.88 12.10
N THR A 88 -3.45 10.71 11.16
CA THR A 88 -4.33 11.36 10.18
C THR A 88 -3.59 11.77 8.90
N PRO A 89 -4.17 11.51 7.71
CA PRO A 89 -5.22 10.52 7.48
C PRO A 89 -4.69 9.09 7.69
N LEU A 90 -5.56 8.16 8.08
CA LEU A 90 -5.21 6.74 8.10
C LEU A 90 -5.02 6.22 6.67
N VAL A 91 -3.87 5.59 6.44
CA VAL A 91 -3.49 4.95 5.18
C VAL A 91 -3.41 3.44 5.33
N TYR A 92 -3.26 2.73 4.22
CA TYR A 92 -3.21 1.26 4.21
C TYR A 92 -1.97 0.72 4.96
N GLU A 93 -0.86 1.45 4.99
CA GLU A 93 0.33 1.09 5.79
C GLU A 93 0.16 1.30 7.30
N ASP A 94 -0.92 1.96 7.75
CA ASP A 94 -1.23 2.05 9.18
C ASP A 94 -1.90 0.77 9.71
N ASN A 95 -2.37 -0.13 8.84
CA ASN A 95 -2.90 -1.42 9.27
C ASN A 95 -1.81 -2.26 9.96
N ASP A 96 -2.16 -2.91 11.06
CA ASP A 96 -1.26 -3.66 11.94
C ASP A 96 -0.16 -2.80 12.58
N ALA A 97 -0.23 -1.46 12.48
CA ALA A 97 0.71 -0.58 13.15
C ALA A 97 0.54 -0.68 14.67
N VAL A 98 1.65 -0.96 15.36
CA VAL A 98 1.69 -1.09 16.82
C VAL A 98 2.15 0.22 17.43
N PHE A 99 1.30 0.78 18.29
CA PHE A 99 1.61 1.94 19.10
C PHE A 99 1.89 1.51 20.53
N THR A 100 3.01 1.95 21.08
CA THR A 100 3.41 1.64 22.46
C THR A 100 3.68 2.93 23.22
N CYS A 101 3.16 3.01 24.43
CA CYS A 101 3.42 4.09 25.37
C CYS A 101 4.08 3.53 26.62
N HIS A 102 5.15 4.17 27.08
CA HIS A 102 5.85 3.81 28.30
C HIS A 102 6.47 5.03 28.99
N LEU A 103 6.85 4.88 30.26
CA LEU A 103 7.61 5.90 30.96
C LEU A 103 9.03 5.95 30.40
N LYS A 104 9.60 7.16 30.32
CA LYS A 104 10.99 7.37 29.89
C LYS A 104 11.99 6.79 30.90
N THR A 105 11.62 6.81 32.18
CA THR A 105 12.38 6.31 33.33
C THR A 105 12.33 4.79 33.44
N ASN A 106 11.21 4.18 33.02
CA ASN A 106 10.97 2.75 33.10
C ASN A 106 10.21 2.23 31.86
N ASP A 107 10.86 1.42 31.05
CA ASP A 107 10.27 0.78 29.87
C ASP A 107 9.62 -0.60 30.17
N SER A 108 9.71 -1.09 31.41
CA SER A 108 9.03 -2.32 31.83
C SER A 108 7.52 -2.15 31.87
N ASP A 109 7.07 -0.99 32.33
CA ASP A 109 5.67 -0.63 32.44
C ASP A 109 5.27 0.07 31.16
N LYS A 110 4.53 -0.65 30.29
CA LYS A 110 4.12 -0.15 28.98
C LYS A 110 2.74 -0.66 28.60
N ALA A 111 2.05 0.15 27.82
CA ALA A 111 0.83 -0.23 27.12
C ALA A 111 1.09 -0.28 25.62
N SER A 112 0.48 -1.25 24.94
CA SER A 112 0.57 -1.38 23.49
C SER A 112 -0.81 -1.64 22.90
N VAL A 113 -1.08 -1.01 21.76
CA VAL A 113 -2.30 -1.20 20.97
C VAL A 113 -1.93 -1.36 19.50
N THR A 114 -2.71 -2.14 18.77
CA THR A 114 -2.54 -2.38 17.33
C THR A 114 -3.72 -1.76 16.59
N LEU A 115 -3.44 -1.03 15.52
CA LEU A 115 -4.49 -0.51 14.65
C LEU A 115 -4.97 -1.62 13.69
N ASN A 116 -6.27 -1.87 13.65
CA ASN A 116 -6.92 -2.63 12.60
C ASN A 116 -7.62 -1.64 11.67
N VAL A 117 -6.97 -1.27 10.58
CA VAL A 117 -7.48 -0.28 9.63
C VAL A 117 -8.21 -1.00 8.52
N THR A 118 -9.51 -0.75 8.40
CA THR A 118 -10.33 -1.28 7.32
C THR A 118 -10.24 -0.38 6.09
N TYR A 119 -10.02 -0.98 4.92
CA TYR A 119 -9.88 -0.28 3.64
C TYR A 119 -10.28 -1.16 2.45
N PRO A 120 -10.81 -0.55 1.37
CA PRO A 120 -11.14 -1.25 0.15
C PRO A 120 -9.88 -1.65 -0.66
N PRO A 121 -10.01 -2.60 -1.62
CA PRO A 121 -8.97 -2.90 -2.60
C PRO A 121 -8.36 -1.67 -3.28
N GLN A 122 -7.04 -1.72 -3.52
CA GLN A 122 -6.29 -0.63 -4.16
C GLN A 122 -6.39 -0.67 -5.70
N LEU A 123 -7.62 -0.68 -6.22
CA LEU A 123 -7.88 -0.70 -7.66
C LEU A 123 -7.98 0.72 -8.23
N SER A 124 -7.22 0.99 -9.30
CA SER A 124 -7.36 2.24 -10.07
C SER A 124 -8.62 2.21 -10.94
N MET A 125 -9.14 3.36 -11.35
CA MET A 125 -10.36 3.37 -12.19
C MET A 125 -10.10 2.86 -13.61
N SER A 126 -9.09 3.42 -14.30
CA SER A 126 -8.75 3.05 -15.66
C SER A 126 -7.26 3.29 -15.95
N GLU A 127 -6.68 2.46 -16.81
CA GLU A 127 -5.29 2.52 -17.27
C GLU A 127 -5.20 2.23 -18.78
N GLU A 128 -4.42 3.03 -19.50
CA GLU A 128 -4.12 2.79 -20.91
C GLU A 128 -2.82 2.02 -21.06
N VAL A 129 -2.86 0.89 -21.78
CA VAL A 129 -1.70 0.01 -21.97
C VAL A 129 -1.42 -0.11 -23.46
N GLN A 130 -0.26 0.39 -23.90
CA GLN A 130 0.18 0.27 -25.29
C GLN A 130 1.27 -0.78 -25.40
N LEU A 131 1.09 -1.74 -26.31
CA LEU A 131 2.03 -2.85 -26.51
C LEU A 131 2.37 -3.02 -27.99
N GLU A 132 3.54 -3.56 -28.27
CA GLU A 132 3.90 -4.01 -29.62
C GLU A 132 3.44 -5.47 -29.84
N LEU A 133 3.27 -5.86 -31.10
CA LEU A 133 3.06 -7.26 -31.48
C LEU A 133 4.18 -8.18 -30.93
N ASP A 134 3.81 -9.42 -30.64
CA ASP A 134 4.64 -10.48 -30.05
C ASP A 134 5.30 -10.13 -28.71
N SER A 135 4.88 -9.04 -28.07
CA SER A 135 5.39 -8.65 -26.75
C SER A 135 4.73 -9.48 -25.62
N LEU A 136 5.08 -9.17 -24.37
CA LEU A 136 4.47 -9.73 -23.16
C LEU A 136 3.46 -8.71 -22.61
N LEU A 137 2.19 -9.10 -22.51
CA LEU A 137 1.18 -8.36 -21.75
C LEU A 137 1.21 -8.85 -20.31
N VAL A 138 1.27 -7.91 -19.36
CA VAL A 138 1.07 -8.15 -17.93
C VAL A 138 0.13 -7.07 -17.41
N LEU A 139 -1.08 -7.47 -17.02
CA LEU A 139 -2.02 -6.62 -16.31
C LEU A 139 -2.03 -7.02 -14.85
N GLN A 140 -1.98 -6.04 -13.95
CA GLN A 140 -1.87 -6.27 -12.52
C GLN A 140 -2.99 -5.56 -11.77
N CYS A 141 -3.67 -6.29 -10.90
CA CYS A 141 -4.67 -5.75 -9.99
C CYS A 141 -4.23 -5.97 -8.55
N ASP A 142 -4.04 -4.86 -7.86
CA ASP A 142 -3.72 -4.82 -6.45
C ASP A 142 -5.01 -4.95 -5.62
N MET A 143 -5.22 -6.15 -5.09
CA MET A 143 -6.40 -6.48 -4.31
C MET A 143 -6.16 -6.40 -2.80
N ARG A 144 -5.07 -5.76 -2.36
CA ARG A 144 -4.80 -5.52 -0.95
C ARG A 144 -5.96 -4.75 -0.34
N ALA A 145 -6.65 -5.41 0.59
CA ALA A 145 -7.83 -4.91 1.26
C ALA A 145 -7.88 -5.48 2.67
N ASN A 146 -8.50 -4.74 3.58
CA ASN A 146 -8.84 -5.25 4.90
C ASN A 146 -10.31 -4.94 5.22
N PRO A 147 -11.18 -5.96 5.40
CA PRO A 147 -10.90 -7.39 5.30
C PRO A 147 -10.48 -7.85 3.89
N PRO A 148 -9.79 -9.00 3.75
CA PRO A 148 -9.38 -9.54 2.46
C PRO A 148 -10.54 -9.72 1.48
N VAL A 149 -10.25 -9.60 0.19
CA VAL A 149 -11.25 -9.83 -0.86
C VAL A 149 -11.74 -11.28 -0.86
N SER A 150 -13.02 -11.48 -1.14
CA SER A 150 -13.62 -12.81 -1.23
C SER A 150 -13.41 -13.46 -2.59
N SER A 151 -13.27 -12.67 -3.66
CA SER A 151 -13.01 -13.15 -5.00
C SER A 151 -12.45 -12.06 -5.92
N ILE A 152 -11.78 -12.49 -6.98
CA ILE A 152 -11.31 -11.68 -8.10
C ILE A 152 -11.79 -12.32 -9.41
N VAL A 153 -12.30 -11.51 -10.34
CA VAL A 153 -12.73 -11.99 -11.65
C VAL A 153 -12.11 -11.14 -12.74
N TRP A 154 -11.47 -11.79 -13.71
CA TRP A 154 -10.98 -11.15 -14.92
C TRP A 154 -12.01 -11.26 -16.05
N LYS A 155 -12.26 -10.16 -16.74
CA LYS A 155 -13.13 -10.07 -17.90
C LYS A 155 -12.40 -9.45 -19.10
N LEU A 156 -12.65 -9.99 -20.28
CA LEU A 156 -12.24 -9.47 -21.58
C LEU A 156 -13.51 -9.04 -22.33
N ASN A 157 -13.62 -7.76 -22.71
CA ASN A 157 -14.79 -7.23 -23.41
C ASN A 157 -16.14 -7.56 -22.73
N GLY A 158 -16.15 -7.60 -21.39
CA GLY A 158 -17.34 -7.86 -20.57
C GLY A 158 -17.62 -9.33 -20.26
N SER A 159 -17.00 -10.27 -20.97
CA SER A 159 -17.10 -11.71 -20.72
C SER A 159 -15.94 -12.18 -19.84
N ILE A 160 -16.13 -13.26 -19.06
CA ILE A 160 -15.03 -13.87 -18.31
C ILE A 160 -13.92 -14.28 -19.29
N VAL A 161 -12.67 -14.04 -18.92
CA VAL A 161 -11.52 -14.39 -19.77
C VAL A 161 -11.48 -15.91 -20.00
N ASP A 162 -11.47 -16.32 -21.27
CA ASP A 162 -11.13 -17.69 -21.64
C ASP A 162 -9.59 -17.85 -21.69
N LEU A 163 -9.04 -18.58 -20.72
CA LEU A 163 -7.60 -18.77 -20.59
C LEU A 163 -6.99 -19.59 -21.74
N LEU A 164 -7.75 -20.50 -22.34
CA LEU A 164 -7.24 -21.43 -23.36
C LEU A 164 -7.25 -20.77 -24.74
N GLU A 165 -8.37 -20.14 -25.11
CA GLU A 165 -8.53 -19.53 -26.44
C GLU A 165 -7.55 -18.37 -26.65
N GLY A 166 -7.37 -17.53 -25.64
CA GLY A 166 -6.47 -16.37 -25.70
C GLY A 166 -5.05 -16.65 -25.21
N GLY A 167 -4.71 -17.87 -24.81
CA GLY A 167 -3.37 -18.20 -24.28
C GLY A 167 -2.99 -17.39 -23.03
N PHE A 168 -3.98 -17.01 -22.24
CA PHE A 168 -3.79 -16.23 -21.02
C PHE A 168 -3.33 -17.12 -19.86
N THR A 169 -2.57 -16.53 -18.94
CA THR A 169 -2.23 -17.12 -17.65
C THR A 169 -2.63 -16.15 -16.56
N VAL A 170 -3.37 -16.63 -15.57
CA VAL A 170 -3.72 -15.82 -14.39
C VAL A 170 -2.99 -16.37 -13.18
N THR A 171 -2.30 -15.49 -12.47
CA THR A 171 -1.70 -15.77 -11.16
C THR A 171 -2.37 -14.92 -10.10
N ASN A 172 -2.48 -15.46 -8.89
CA ASN A 172 -3.02 -14.75 -7.73
C ASN A 172 -2.28 -15.23 -6.49
N ASP A 173 -1.65 -14.30 -5.75
CA ASP A 173 -0.89 -14.58 -4.53
C ASP A 173 -1.64 -14.17 -3.24
N GLY A 174 -2.90 -13.73 -3.36
CA GLY A 174 -3.75 -13.26 -2.27
C GLY A 174 -3.68 -11.73 -2.03
N LEU A 175 -2.69 -11.04 -2.62
CA LEU A 175 -2.54 -9.58 -2.54
C LEU A 175 -2.64 -8.95 -3.92
N ILE A 176 -2.14 -9.64 -4.94
CA ILE A 176 -2.01 -9.18 -6.31
C ILE A 176 -2.50 -10.31 -7.22
N SER A 177 -3.37 -9.98 -8.18
CA SER A 177 -3.68 -10.86 -9.29
C SER A 177 -3.13 -10.29 -10.58
N GLN A 178 -2.49 -11.15 -11.36
CA GLN A 178 -1.91 -10.78 -12.64
C GLN A 178 -2.53 -11.62 -13.74
N LEU A 179 -2.89 -10.96 -14.85
CA LEU A 179 -3.27 -11.60 -16.10
C LEU A 179 -2.14 -11.37 -17.12
N GLN A 180 -1.62 -12.45 -17.67
CA GLN A 180 -0.47 -12.42 -18.55
C GLN A 180 -0.75 -13.14 -19.87
N VAL A 181 -0.15 -12.66 -20.95
CA VAL A 181 -0.08 -13.41 -22.21
C VAL A 181 1.24 -13.14 -22.92
N LYS A 182 1.84 -14.22 -23.41
CA LYS A 182 3.06 -14.18 -24.23
C LYS A 182 2.67 -14.09 -25.70
N ASN A 183 3.52 -13.43 -26.50
CA ASN A 183 3.33 -13.27 -27.95
C ASN A 183 2.00 -12.57 -28.30
N VAL A 184 1.86 -11.32 -27.87
CA VAL A 184 0.66 -10.50 -28.09
C VAL A 184 0.29 -10.38 -29.57
N LYS A 185 -0.94 -10.78 -29.90
CA LYS A 185 -1.60 -10.61 -31.20
C LYS A 185 -2.73 -9.60 -31.12
N ARG A 186 -2.82 -8.68 -32.09
CA ARG A 186 -3.87 -7.63 -32.14
C ARG A 186 -5.28 -8.20 -32.07
N HIS A 187 -5.64 -9.11 -32.97
CA HIS A 187 -7.02 -9.63 -33.08
C HIS A 187 -7.52 -10.46 -31.88
N LEU A 188 -6.64 -10.88 -30.97
CA LEU A 188 -7.02 -11.65 -29.78
C LEU A 188 -6.90 -10.84 -28.48
N HIS A 189 -5.91 -9.95 -28.39
CA HIS A 189 -5.53 -9.34 -27.12
C HIS A 189 -5.73 -7.82 -27.09
N GLU A 190 -6.01 -7.17 -28.23
CA GLU A 190 -6.45 -5.76 -28.24
C GLU A 190 -7.91 -5.69 -27.79
N ALA A 191 -8.12 -5.22 -26.57
CA ALA A 191 -9.41 -5.30 -25.90
C ALA A 191 -9.45 -4.40 -24.67
N THR A 192 -10.66 -4.28 -24.12
CA THR A 192 -10.84 -3.74 -22.76
C THR A 192 -10.87 -4.88 -21.76
N TYR A 193 -9.92 -4.85 -20.82
CA TYR A 193 -9.82 -5.81 -19.74
C TYR A 193 -10.40 -5.19 -18.47
N GLN A 194 -11.03 -6.01 -17.64
CA GLN A 194 -11.51 -5.59 -16.34
C GLN A 194 -11.15 -6.64 -15.31
N CYS A 195 -10.54 -6.23 -14.21
CA CYS A 195 -10.47 -7.07 -13.02
C CYS A 195 -11.45 -6.53 -11.99
N THR A 196 -12.21 -7.43 -11.40
CA THR A 196 -13.29 -7.08 -10.49
C THR A 196 -13.08 -7.80 -9.17
N ALA A 197 -12.68 -7.05 -8.15
CA ALA A 197 -12.50 -7.54 -6.79
C ALA A 197 -13.80 -7.38 -5.99
N VAL A 198 -14.15 -8.39 -5.19
CA VAL A 198 -15.31 -8.35 -4.31
C VAL A 198 -14.85 -8.32 -2.86
N SER A 199 -15.09 -7.21 -2.17
CA SER A 199 -14.88 -7.07 -0.74
C SER A 199 -16.17 -7.37 0.02
N PRO A 200 -16.12 -8.10 1.15
CA PRO A 200 -17.29 -8.33 1.99
C PRO A 200 -17.81 -7.04 2.66
N MET A 201 -16.94 -6.04 2.87
CA MET A 201 -17.28 -4.78 3.54
C MET A 201 -17.54 -3.64 2.56
N TYR A 202 -16.76 -3.56 1.48
CA TYR A 202 -16.79 -2.44 0.53
C TYR A 202 -17.49 -2.77 -0.80
N GLY A 203 -18.02 -3.98 -0.95
CA GLY A 203 -18.68 -4.41 -2.17
C GLY A 203 -17.70 -4.63 -3.33
N GLN A 204 -18.17 -4.40 -4.55
CA GLN A 204 -17.42 -4.71 -5.76
C GLN A 204 -16.67 -3.48 -6.29
N GLN A 205 -15.39 -3.64 -6.59
CA GLN A 205 -14.57 -2.64 -7.25
C GLN A 205 -13.93 -3.21 -8.51
N THR A 206 -13.83 -2.38 -9.54
CA THR A 206 -13.34 -2.79 -10.86
C THR A 206 -12.27 -1.83 -11.36
N GLN A 207 -11.15 -2.38 -11.81
CA GLN A 207 -10.13 -1.65 -12.57
C GLN A 207 -10.22 -2.04 -14.03
N THR A 208 -10.22 -1.04 -14.90
CA THR A 208 -10.30 -1.20 -16.35
C THR A 208 -8.95 -0.95 -17.01
N PHE A 209 -8.56 -1.79 -17.96
CA PHE A 209 -7.38 -1.58 -18.79
C PHE A 209 -7.81 -1.48 -20.25
N HIS A 210 -7.42 -0.40 -20.92
CA HIS A 210 -7.61 -0.22 -22.35
C HIS A 210 -6.30 -0.60 -23.06
N VAL A 211 -6.25 -1.84 -23.56
CA VAL A 211 -5.04 -2.36 -24.21
C VAL A 211 -5.10 -2.09 -25.71
N THR A 212 -4.06 -1.47 -26.25
CA THR A 212 -3.89 -1.20 -27.69
C THR A 212 -2.61 -1.85 -28.21
N VAL A 213 -2.66 -2.43 -29.42
CA VAL A 213 -1.54 -3.20 -29.98
C VAL A 213 -1.01 -2.57 -31.26
N THR A 214 0.22 -2.05 -31.17
CA THR A 214 0.96 -1.42 -32.27
C THR A 214 1.82 -2.44 -33.03
N GLU A 215 2.12 -2.14 -34.29
CA GLU A 215 3.09 -2.92 -35.06
C GLU A 215 4.48 -2.86 -34.40
N LYS A 216 5.29 -3.90 -34.60
CA LYS A 216 6.68 -3.86 -34.15
C LYS A 216 7.43 -2.70 -34.81
N THR A 217 8.09 -1.88 -34.01
CA THR A 217 8.99 -0.86 -34.54
C THR A 217 10.28 -1.51 -35.03
N VAL A 218 10.39 -1.72 -36.35
CA VAL A 218 11.67 -2.14 -36.94
C VAL A 218 12.63 -0.96 -36.83
N LYS A 219 13.54 -0.99 -35.85
CA LYS A 219 14.65 -0.03 -35.72
C LYS A 219 15.60 -0.21 -36.89
N PHE A 220 15.24 0.37 -38.03
CA PHE A 220 16.09 0.36 -39.20
C PHE A 220 17.34 1.18 -38.90
N PRO A 221 18.56 0.69 -39.22
CA PRO A 221 19.81 1.41 -38.94
C PRO A 221 19.98 2.56 -39.95
N VAL A 222 19.19 3.61 -39.78
CA VAL A 222 19.17 4.78 -40.67
C VAL A 222 20.54 5.44 -40.73
N MET A 223 21.27 5.53 -39.61
CA MET A 223 22.61 6.14 -39.56
C MET A 223 23.64 5.40 -40.43
N PRO A 224 23.86 4.07 -40.29
CA PRO A 224 24.73 3.32 -41.19
C PRO A 224 24.36 3.44 -42.67
N ILE A 225 23.06 3.47 -42.99
CA ILE A 225 22.59 3.54 -44.37
C ILE A 225 22.85 4.91 -44.97
N ILE A 226 22.58 5.99 -44.24
CA ILE A 226 22.93 7.36 -44.65
C ILE A 226 24.45 7.47 -44.85
N ALA A 227 25.25 6.96 -43.92
CA ALA A 227 26.71 6.99 -44.04
C ALA A 227 27.19 6.25 -45.31
N GLY A 228 26.63 5.07 -45.58
CA GLY A 228 26.90 4.31 -46.81
C GLY A 228 26.55 5.10 -48.07
N VAL A 229 25.36 5.70 -48.13
CA VAL A 229 24.92 6.52 -49.27
C VAL A 229 25.86 7.73 -49.49
N VAL A 230 26.24 8.43 -48.42
CA VAL A 230 27.16 9.58 -48.50
C VAL A 230 28.51 9.17 -49.07
N VAL A 231 29.07 8.03 -48.62
CA VAL A 231 30.35 7.50 -49.13
C VAL A 231 30.25 7.15 -50.62
N VAL A 232 29.18 6.47 -51.04
CA VAL A 232 28.97 6.12 -52.45
C VAL A 232 28.82 7.37 -53.32
N CYS A 233 28.07 8.37 -52.87
CA CYS A 233 27.94 9.64 -53.59
C CYS A 233 29.28 10.39 -53.69
N ALA A 234 30.03 10.50 -52.61
CA ALA A 234 31.33 11.18 -52.59
C ALA A 234 32.37 10.49 -53.49
N THR A 235 32.46 9.16 -53.41
CA THR A 235 33.37 8.37 -54.26
C THR A 235 32.99 8.44 -55.74
N SER A 236 31.70 8.43 -56.06
CA SER A 236 31.20 8.61 -57.43
C SER A 236 31.54 9.99 -57.99
N LEU A 237 31.34 11.06 -57.21
CA LEU A 237 31.72 12.43 -57.59
C LEU A 237 33.22 12.55 -57.84
N LEU A 238 34.05 12.00 -56.95
CA LEU A 238 35.51 11.98 -57.13
C LEU A 238 35.93 11.21 -58.38
N ALA A 239 35.27 10.08 -58.70
CA ALA A 239 35.54 9.32 -59.91
C ALA A 239 35.17 10.09 -61.20
N ILE A 240 34.05 10.83 -61.19
CA ILE A 240 33.62 11.68 -62.31
C ILE A 240 34.63 12.82 -62.52
N VAL A 241 35.01 13.54 -61.44
CA VAL A 241 36.00 14.64 -61.51
C VAL A 241 37.36 14.13 -62.00
N SER A 242 37.82 12.97 -61.52
CA SER A 242 39.07 12.35 -61.97
C SER A 242 39.04 12.04 -63.47
N ARG A 243 37.94 11.48 -63.96
CA ARG A 243 37.77 11.19 -65.40
C ARG A 243 37.62 12.46 -66.24
N TRP A 244 36.94 13.50 -65.75
CA TRP A 244 36.84 14.79 -66.42
C TRP A 244 38.20 15.46 -66.60
N SER A 245 39.10 15.37 -65.62
CA SER A 245 40.47 15.90 -65.74
C SER A 245 41.31 15.21 -66.81
N LYS A 246 40.98 13.96 -67.16
CA LYS A 246 41.59 13.22 -68.28
C LYS A 246 40.92 13.57 -69.60
N ILE A 247 39.60 13.71 -69.63
CA ILE A 247 38.85 14.10 -70.85
C ILE A 247 39.24 15.51 -71.30
N THR A 248 39.41 16.47 -70.39
CA THR A 248 39.84 17.84 -70.74
C THR A 248 41.26 17.93 -71.30
N LYS A 249 42.11 16.90 -71.09
CA LYS A 249 43.45 16.81 -71.69
C LYS A 249 43.44 16.26 -73.13
N CYS A 250 42.36 15.61 -73.56
CA CYS A 250 42.20 15.12 -74.94
C CYS A 250 41.55 16.15 -75.88
N PHE A 251 40.98 17.23 -75.34
CA PHE A 251 40.37 18.33 -76.10
C PHE A 251 41.30 19.55 -76.25
N LYS A 252 42.62 19.37 -76.10
CA LYS A 252 43.63 20.42 -76.29
C LYS A 252 44.71 19.99 -77.26
#